data_AF-A0A1Q7XUP1-F1
#
_entry.id   AF-A0A1Q7XUP1-F1
#
_cell.length_a   1.000
_cell.length_b   1.000
_cell.length_c   1.000
_cell.angle_alpha   90.00
_cell.angle_beta   90.00
_cell.angle_gamma   90.00
#
_symmetry.space_group_name_H-M   'P 1'
#
loop_
_entity.id
_entity.type
_entity.pdbx_description
1 polymer ?
#
loop_
_entity_poly.entity_id
_entity_poly.type
_entity_poly.pdbx_seq_one_letter_code
_entity_poly.pdbx_strand_id
1 'polypeptide(L)'
;MDFFPAFVYLHPGMHPDPVDSVSRAQLCETVVRLIRSDEQPRYQQLMREHHYLGYLPKIGETLWYVASWREQWLALLSFSGSALKCAPRDHWIGWSLRQHYGRLKLVVNNSRFLILPDWHVFNLGSRVLSLCERRLPGDWEKAFRHSVVLLETFVDPQRHRGTVYRAANWVYIGNTRGYRRTHAGYTNTPQTPKMVFVKPLRADARQVLCSPILSPPYRFGGTTMRMTAEQMRSLPSFFAQIPDPRRAQGTRHRLSTVLGIAAGAVLCGMRGYKAIAEWAQSLGQQSRRRFSCRYEGNHYVVPSEYVLRDVLIRVTPADLDRALQRWNERYGAGDETLAIDGKTMRNAMDEEGQQTHVMSVVGHQTKTCYTQKKLAPCP
;
A
#
# COMPACT_ATOMS: atom_id res chain seq x y z
N MET A 1 -44.86 1.57 -4.78
CA MET A 1 -45.07 3.02 -5.01
C MET A 1 -43.71 3.63 -5.26
N ASP A 2 -43.54 4.01 -6.52
CA ASP A 2 -42.32 4.41 -7.20
C ASP A 2 -41.77 5.75 -6.72
N PHE A 3 -40.44 5.92 -6.81
CA PHE A 3 -39.83 7.24 -7.00
C PHE A 3 -38.53 7.10 -7.82
N PHE A 4 -38.68 7.02 -9.14
CA PHE A 4 -37.90 7.82 -10.10
C PHE A 4 -38.55 9.21 -10.16
N PRO A 5 -37.83 10.33 -10.38
CA PRO A 5 -37.13 10.54 -11.66
C PRO A 5 -35.86 11.42 -11.63
N ALA A 6 -35.02 11.27 -12.64
CA ALA A 6 -34.19 12.36 -13.16
C ALA A 6 -34.18 12.26 -14.69
N PHE A 7 -35.15 12.94 -15.29
CA PHE A 7 -35.20 13.19 -16.73
C PHE A 7 -34.06 14.14 -17.10
N VAL A 8 -33.20 13.70 -18.01
CA VAL A 8 -32.31 14.58 -18.77
C VAL A 8 -33.14 15.17 -19.90
N TYR A 9 -33.22 16.49 -19.97
CA TYR A 9 -33.84 17.22 -21.08
C TYR A 9 -33.22 16.79 -22.42
N LEU A 10 -34.03 16.16 -23.28
CA LEU A 10 -33.71 15.92 -24.68
C LEU A 10 -34.23 17.10 -25.51
N HIS A 11 -33.37 17.65 -26.38
CA HIS A 11 -33.80 18.52 -27.47
C HIS A 11 -34.88 17.80 -28.32
N PRO A 12 -35.95 18.48 -28.76
CA PRO A 12 -36.93 17.89 -29.64
C PRO A 12 -36.32 17.79 -31.04
N GLY A 13 -35.86 16.58 -31.41
CA GLY A 13 -35.30 16.33 -32.75
C GLY A 13 -34.28 15.18 -32.86
N MET A 14 -33.80 14.60 -31.76
CA MET A 14 -32.98 13.38 -31.81
C MET A 14 -33.68 12.25 -31.05
N HIS A 15 -34.40 11.41 -31.78
CA HIS A 15 -34.65 10.06 -31.32
C HIS A 15 -33.29 9.33 -31.27
N PRO A 16 -32.84 8.81 -30.12
CA PRO A 16 -31.76 7.85 -30.13
C PRO A 16 -32.28 6.62 -30.88
N ASP A 17 -31.63 6.28 -31.98
CA ASP A 17 -31.92 5.03 -32.69
C ASP A 17 -31.95 3.88 -31.68
N PRO A 18 -32.96 2.98 -31.71
CA PRO A 18 -33.00 1.85 -30.81
C PRO A 18 -31.69 1.08 -30.99
N VAL A 19 -30.94 0.91 -29.88
CA VAL A 19 -29.71 0.09 -29.86
C VAL A 19 -30.03 -1.21 -30.59
N ASP A 20 -29.46 -1.36 -31.79
CA ASP A 20 -29.80 -2.45 -32.70
C ASP A 20 -29.70 -3.80 -31.97
N SER A 21 -30.60 -4.72 -32.30
CA SER A 21 -30.63 -6.10 -31.81
C SER A 21 -29.25 -6.75 -31.79
N VAL A 22 -28.43 -6.48 -32.81
CA VAL A 22 -27.03 -6.92 -32.93
C VAL A 22 -26.14 -6.30 -31.86
N SER A 23 -26.24 -4.99 -31.63
CA SER A 23 -25.49 -4.29 -30.58
C SER A 23 -25.84 -4.80 -29.18
N ARG A 24 -27.13 -5.14 -28.94
CA ARG A 24 -27.55 -5.78 -27.68
C ARG A 24 -26.97 -7.19 -27.52
N ALA A 25 -27.01 -8.01 -28.57
CA ALA A 25 -26.43 -9.35 -28.56
C ALA A 25 -24.91 -9.32 -28.30
N GLN A 26 -24.19 -8.42 -28.98
CA GLN A 26 -22.76 -8.19 -28.77
C GLN A 26 -22.42 -7.89 -27.31
N LEU A 27 -23.18 -7.01 -26.65
CA LEU A 27 -22.97 -6.67 -25.24
C LEU A 27 -23.28 -7.81 -24.27
N CYS A 28 -24.36 -8.54 -24.52
CA CYS A 28 -24.79 -9.66 -23.66
C CYS A 28 -23.82 -10.84 -23.74
N GLU A 29 -23.37 -11.18 -24.95
CA GLU A 29 -22.45 -12.28 -25.24
C GLU A 29 -20.97 -11.93 -25.06
N THR A 30 -20.63 -10.66 -24.75
CA THR A 30 -19.25 -10.28 -24.45
C THR A 30 -18.73 -11.05 -23.23
N VAL A 31 -17.57 -11.68 -23.40
CA VAL A 31 -16.83 -12.35 -22.33
C VAL A 31 -15.49 -11.66 -22.08
N VAL A 32 -14.98 -11.77 -20.86
CA VAL A 32 -13.64 -11.30 -20.49
C VAL A 32 -12.83 -12.46 -19.95
N ARG A 33 -11.60 -12.60 -20.42
CA ARG A 33 -10.65 -13.62 -19.95
C ARG A 33 -9.21 -13.10 -19.94
N LEU A 34 -8.35 -13.82 -19.22
CA LEU A 34 -6.92 -13.58 -19.27
C LEU A 34 -6.37 -13.84 -20.68
N ILE A 35 -5.38 -13.03 -21.06
CA ILE A 35 -4.56 -13.25 -22.25
C ILE A 35 -3.74 -14.53 -22.07
N ARG A 36 -3.83 -15.44 -23.04
CA ARG A 36 -3.03 -16.67 -23.07
C ARG A 36 -1.59 -16.37 -23.50
N SER A 37 -0.67 -17.28 -23.22
CA SER A 37 0.76 -17.08 -23.52
C SER A 37 1.04 -16.86 -25.01
N ASP A 38 0.37 -17.61 -25.88
CA ASP A 38 0.42 -17.51 -27.34
C ASP A 38 -0.19 -16.20 -27.89
N GLU A 39 -1.09 -15.57 -27.13
CA GLU A 39 -1.77 -14.33 -27.52
C GLU A 39 -1.03 -13.06 -27.07
N GLN A 40 -0.01 -13.19 -26.23
CA GLN A 40 0.74 -12.04 -25.69
C GLN A 40 1.36 -11.16 -26.79
N PRO A 41 1.95 -11.69 -27.88
CA PRO A 41 2.48 -10.85 -28.96
C PRO A 41 1.41 -9.98 -29.61
N ARG A 42 0.23 -10.55 -29.90
CA ARG A 42 -0.92 -9.82 -30.47
C ARG A 42 -1.42 -8.74 -29.53
N TYR A 43 -1.55 -9.05 -28.24
CA TYR A 43 -1.92 -8.06 -27.22
C TYR A 43 -0.96 -6.87 -27.20
N GLN A 44 0.34 -7.14 -27.21
CA GLN A 44 1.36 -6.10 -27.17
C GLN A 44 1.34 -5.24 -28.44
N GLN A 45 1.17 -5.86 -29.61
CA GLN A 45 1.07 -5.16 -30.89
C GLN A 45 -0.11 -4.17 -30.87
N LEU A 46 -1.32 -4.66 -30.60
CA LEU A 46 -2.54 -3.84 -30.59
C LEU A 46 -2.47 -2.71 -29.55
N MET A 47 -1.91 -2.98 -28.37
CA MET A 47 -1.70 -1.95 -27.35
C MET A 47 -0.68 -0.89 -27.79
N ARG A 48 0.41 -1.26 -28.47
CA ARG A 48 1.39 -0.30 -29.00
C ARG A 48 0.78 0.57 -30.10
N GLU A 49 -0.05 -0.04 -30.94
CA GLU A 49 -0.65 0.62 -32.09
C GLU A 49 -1.76 1.60 -31.70
N HIS A 50 -2.64 1.21 -30.77
CA HIS A 50 -3.87 1.97 -30.52
C HIS A 50 -3.96 2.62 -29.13
N HIS A 51 -3.20 2.17 -28.12
CA HIS A 51 -3.23 2.82 -26.80
C HIS A 51 -2.13 3.89 -26.72
N TYR A 52 -2.50 5.14 -26.36
CA TYR A 52 -1.59 6.30 -26.33
C TYR A 52 -0.38 6.19 -25.37
N LEU A 53 -0.34 5.17 -24.50
CA LEU A 53 0.79 4.84 -23.61
C LEU A 53 1.46 3.50 -23.93
N GLY A 54 1.06 2.86 -25.03
CA GLY A 54 1.44 1.49 -25.36
C GLY A 54 1.01 0.47 -24.32
N TYR A 55 1.56 -0.74 -24.45
CA TYR A 55 1.39 -1.82 -23.47
C TYR A 55 2.21 -1.56 -22.19
N LEU A 56 1.78 -2.19 -21.10
CA LEU A 56 2.53 -2.23 -19.85
C LEU A 56 3.14 -3.63 -19.68
N PRO A 57 4.47 -3.80 -19.64
CA PRO A 57 5.12 -5.08 -19.38
C PRO A 57 4.66 -5.69 -18.04
N LYS A 58 4.63 -7.02 -17.94
CA LYS A 58 4.29 -7.75 -16.70
C LYS A 58 5.42 -7.66 -15.67
N ILE A 59 5.65 -6.48 -15.10
CA ILE A 59 6.61 -6.24 -14.02
C ILE A 59 5.85 -6.26 -12.69
N GLY A 60 6.26 -7.14 -11.78
CA GLY A 60 5.54 -7.38 -10.52
C GLY A 60 4.17 -8.02 -10.75
N GLU A 61 3.20 -7.70 -9.91
CA GLU A 61 1.84 -8.24 -10.00
C GLU A 61 1.08 -7.52 -11.14
N THR A 62 0.96 -8.19 -12.29
CA THR A 62 0.26 -7.65 -13.48
C THR A 62 -0.49 -8.76 -14.23
N LEU A 63 -1.75 -8.50 -14.57
CA LEU A 63 -2.59 -9.34 -15.42
C LEU A 63 -3.04 -8.57 -16.66
N TRP A 64 -3.15 -9.28 -17.79
CA TRP A 64 -3.70 -8.76 -19.03
C TRP A 64 -4.97 -9.50 -19.38
N TYR A 65 -5.96 -8.75 -19.85
CA TYR A 65 -7.27 -9.25 -20.23
C TYR A 65 -7.59 -8.88 -21.67
N VAL A 66 -8.36 -9.74 -22.31
CA VAL A 66 -9.11 -9.46 -23.53
C VAL A 66 -10.60 -9.58 -23.24
N ALA A 67 -11.36 -8.61 -23.73
CA ALA A 67 -12.79 -8.74 -23.94
C ALA A 67 -13.04 -9.21 -25.36
N SER A 68 -13.87 -10.24 -25.52
CA SER A 68 -14.17 -10.83 -26.83
C SER A 68 -15.65 -11.14 -27.00
N TRP A 69 -16.11 -11.08 -28.25
CA TRP A 69 -17.41 -11.59 -28.68
C TRP A 69 -17.18 -12.52 -29.87
N ARG A 70 -17.64 -13.78 -29.77
CA ARG A 70 -17.45 -14.82 -30.80
C ARG A 70 -16.00 -14.88 -31.34
N GLU A 71 -15.04 -14.97 -30.42
CA GLU A 71 -13.59 -14.94 -30.67
C GLU A 71 -12.99 -13.64 -31.25
N GLN A 72 -13.82 -12.65 -31.58
CA GLN A 72 -13.34 -11.33 -32.01
C GLN A 72 -12.96 -10.49 -30.79
N TRP A 73 -11.76 -9.91 -30.83
CA TRP A 73 -11.25 -9.05 -29.76
C TRP A 73 -11.91 -7.68 -29.86
N LEU A 74 -12.52 -7.24 -28.75
CA LEU A 74 -13.23 -5.95 -28.66
C LEU A 74 -12.42 -4.91 -27.90
N ALA A 75 -11.81 -5.34 -26.79
CA ALA A 75 -11.09 -4.45 -25.88
C ALA A 75 -9.99 -5.19 -25.13
N LEU A 76 -8.97 -4.44 -24.72
CA LEU A 76 -7.79 -4.93 -24.01
C LEU A 76 -7.60 -4.16 -22.71
N LEU A 77 -7.21 -4.86 -21.64
CA LEU A 77 -7.00 -4.25 -20.32
C LEU A 77 -5.72 -4.74 -19.65
N SER A 78 -5.06 -3.86 -18.92
CA SER A 78 -4.03 -4.21 -17.94
C SER A 78 -4.49 -3.86 -16.54
N PHE A 79 -4.34 -4.82 -15.62
CA PHE A 79 -4.42 -4.59 -14.19
C PHE A 79 -3.05 -4.84 -13.57
N SER A 80 -2.54 -3.89 -12.79
CA SER A 80 -1.23 -4.00 -12.13
C SER A 80 -1.32 -3.59 -10.67
N GLY A 81 -0.27 -3.85 -9.89
CA GLY A 81 -0.15 -3.32 -8.53
C GLY A 81 -0.43 -1.82 -8.44
N SER A 82 -0.97 -1.40 -7.30
CA SER A 82 -1.35 0.00 -7.06
C SER A 82 -0.19 0.99 -7.12
N ALA A 83 -0.53 2.24 -7.40
CA ALA A 83 0.41 3.35 -7.30
C ALA A 83 0.88 3.50 -5.85
N LEU A 84 2.20 3.50 -5.65
CA LEU A 84 2.82 3.59 -4.31
C LEU A 84 2.40 4.83 -3.53
N LYS A 85 2.05 5.94 -4.18
CA LYS A 85 1.61 7.17 -3.54
C LYS A 85 0.49 7.79 -4.36
N CYS A 86 -0.66 8.03 -3.73
CA CYS A 86 -1.80 8.68 -4.37
C CYS A 86 -2.61 9.41 -3.29
N ALA A 87 -2.31 10.69 -3.07
CA ALA A 87 -2.96 11.46 -2.00
C ALA A 87 -4.50 11.48 -2.09
N PRO A 88 -5.14 11.62 -3.28
CA PRO A 88 -6.60 11.52 -3.40
C PRO A 88 -7.15 10.18 -2.90
N ARG A 89 -6.54 9.06 -3.31
CA ARG A 89 -6.91 7.72 -2.83
C ARG A 89 -6.70 7.60 -1.33
N ASP A 90 -5.54 8.02 -0.85
CA ASP A 90 -5.15 7.83 0.54
C ASP A 90 -6.11 8.62 1.47
N HIS A 91 -6.52 9.82 1.06
CA HIS A 91 -7.54 10.62 1.77
C HIS A 91 -8.94 9.99 1.69
N TRP A 92 -9.35 9.50 0.52
CA TRP A 92 -10.66 8.86 0.35
C TRP A 92 -10.78 7.57 1.17
N ILE A 93 -9.72 6.75 1.24
CA ILE A 93 -9.71 5.56 2.08
C ILE A 93 -9.77 5.97 3.55
N GLY A 94 -8.93 6.92 3.97
CA GLY A 94 -8.84 7.37 5.37
C GLY A 94 -7.90 6.53 6.24
N TRP A 95 -7.05 5.69 5.63
CA TRP A 95 -6.09 4.87 6.35
C TRP A 95 -4.90 5.68 6.90
N SER A 96 -4.26 5.19 7.95
CA SER A 96 -3.01 5.78 8.46
C SER A 96 -1.80 5.39 7.60
N LEU A 97 -0.70 6.13 7.72
CA LEU A 97 0.56 5.78 7.04
C LEU A 97 1.07 4.38 7.41
N ARG A 98 0.80 3.93 8.65
CA ARG A 98 1.11 2.58 9.13
C ARG A 98 0.35 1.50 8.34
N GLN A 99 -0.88 1.80 7.96
CA GLN A 99 -1.76 0.88 7.24
C GLN A 99 -1.48 0.90 5.73
N HIS A 100 -1.23 2.09 5.18
CA HIS A 100 -1.05 2.35 3.75
C HIS A 100 -0.16 1.31 3.05
N TYR A 101 1.13 1.23 3.40
CA TYR A 101 2.06 0.38 2.67
C TYR A 101 1.80 -1.12 2.83
N GLY A 102 1.36 -1.54 4.02
CA GLY A 102 0.96 -2.93 4.25
C GLY A 102 -0.31 -3.34 3.48
N ARG A 103 -1.07 -2.37 2.96
CA ARG A 103 -2.38 -2.60 2.33
C ARG A 103 -2.46 -2.20 0.87
N LEU A 104 -1.39 -1.66 0.30
CA LEU A 104 -1.32 -1.37 -1.14
C LEU A 104 -1.56 -2.64 -1.98
N LYS A 105 -1.21 -3.82 -1.48
CA LYS A 105 -1.52 -5.11 -2.13
C LYS A 105 -3.02 -5.42 -2.24
N LEU A 106 -3.86 -4.78 -1.42
CA LEU A 106 -5.31 -4.92 -1.49
C LEU A 106 -5.93 -4.00 -2.55
N VAL A 107 -5.13 -3.15 -3.19
CA VAL A 107 -5.53 -2.19 -4.21
C VAL A 107 -4.87 -2.54 -5.54
N VAL A 108 -5.66 -2.58 -6.61
CA VAL A 108 -5.18 -2.87 -7.96
C VAL A 108 -5.47 -1.70 -8.90
N ASN A 109 -4.51 -1.36 -9.74
CA ASN A 109 -4.63 -0.29 -10.72
C ASN A 109 -5.08 -0.86 -12.08
N ASN A 110 -6.18 -0.35 -12.63
CA ASN A 110 -6.47 -0.50 -14.05
C ASN A 110 -5.57 0.44 -14.86
N SER A 111 -4.38 -0.08 -15.16
CA SER A 111 -3.26 0.66 -15.74
C SER A 111 -3.41 0.93 -17.24
N ARG A 112 -4.16 0.10 -17.97
CA ARG A 112 -4.45 0.28 -19.39
C ARG A 112 -5.87 -0.15 -19.68
N PHE A 113 -6.57 0.61 -20.51
CA PHE A 113 -7.85 0.23 -21.05
C PHE A 113 -7.97 0.76 -22.48
N LEU A 114 -8.09 -0.16 -23.43
CA LEU A 114 -8.20 0.11 -24.84
C LEU A 114 -9.46 -0.57 -25.37
N ILE A 115 -10.38 0.19 -25.93
CA ILE A 115 -11.40 -0.35 -26.84
C ILE A 115 -10.78 -0.28 -28.25
N LEU A 116 -10.83 -1.38 -28.99
CA LEU A 116 -10.20 -1.44 -30.32
C LEU A 116 -10.95 -0.54 -31.31
N PRO A 117 -10.26 0.09 -32.29
CA PRO A 117 -10.85 1.11 -33.16
C PRO A 117 -12.08 0.63 -33.95
N ASP A 118 -12.16 -0.65 -34.28
CA ASP A 118 -13.30 -1.19 -35.03
C ASP A 118 -14.57 -1.36 -34.18
N TRP A 119 -14.49 -1.07 -32.87
CA TRP A 119 -15.55 -1.37 -31.90
C TRP A 119 -16.06 -0.13 -31.19
N HIS A 120 -17.08 0.51 -31.76
CA HIS A 120 -17.75 1.68 -31.20
C HIS A 120 -19.19 1.36 -30.76
N VAL A 121 -19.34 0.34 -29.91
CA VAL A 121 -20.65 -0.08 -29.39
C VAL A 121 -20.98 0.69 -28.11
N PHE A 122 -22.18 1.27 -28.05
CA PHE A 122 -22.65 1.97 -26.85
C PHE A 122 -22.58 1.07 -25.61
N ASN A 123 -22.14 1.59 -24.47
CA ASN A 123 -21.94 0.86 -23.21
C ASN A 123 -20.94 -0.31 -23.22
N LEU A 124 -20.20 -0.56 -24.31
CA LEU A 124 -19.19 -1.62 -24.35
C LEU A 124 -18.15 -1.45 -23.24
N GLY A 125 -17.64 -0.24 -23.07
CA GLY A 125 -16.60 0.03 -22.09
C GLY A 125 -17.02 -0.27 -20.64
N SER A 126 -18.23 0.17 -20.24
CA SER A 126 -18.75 -0.08 -18.89
C SER A 126 -19.13 -1.54 -18.69
N ARG A 127 -19.62 -2.23 -19.73
CA ARG A 127 -19.86 -3.69 -19.72
C ARG A 127 -18.57 -4.47 -19.48
N VAL A 128 -17.49 -4.13 -20.20
CA VAL A 128 -16.18 -4.76 -20.07
C VAL A 128 -15.59 -4.53 -18.67
N LEU A 129 -15.65 -3.29 -18.14
CA LEU A 129 -15.22 -3.01 -16.77
C LEU A 129 -15.99 -3.86 -15.75
N SER A 130 -17.32 -3.93 -15.88
CA SER A 130 -18.16 -4.73 -14.98
C SER A 130 -17.82 -6.23 -15.01
N LEU A 131 -17.49 -6.77 -16.19
CA LEU A 131 -17.03 -8.16 -16.33
C LEU A 131 -15.66 -8.39 -15.68
N CYS A 132 -14.71 -7.46 -15.88
CA CYS A 132 -13.42 -7.48 -15.21
C CYS A 132 -13.58 -7.43 -13.68
N GLU A 133 -14.39 -6.51 -13.16
CA GLU A 133 -14.62 -6.32 -11.72
C GLU A 133 -15.10 -7.60 -11.02
N ARG A 134 -15.99 -8.37 -11.67
CA ARG A 134 -16.49 -9.65 -11.12
C ARG A 134 -15.43 -10.75 -11.09
N ARG A 135 -14.55 -10.78 -12.10
CA ARG A 135 -13.61 -11.89 -12.32
C ARG A 135 -12.24 -11.65 -11.66
N LEU A 136 -11.78 -10.41 -11.69
CA LEU A 136 -10.44 -10.01 -11.27
C LEU A 136 -10.06 -10.50 -9.86
N PRO A 137 -10.92 -10.43 -8.82
CA PRO A 137 -10.53 -10.93 -7.49
C PRO A 137 -10.05 -12.39 -7.51
N GLY A 138 -10.76 -13.27 -8.21
CA GLY A 138 -10.43 -14.69 -8.28
C GLY A 138 -9.19 -14.96 -9.12
N ASP A 139 -9.03 -14.28 -10.25
CA ASP A 139 -7.83 -14.41 -11.09
C ASP A 139 -6.58 -13.85 -10.37
N TRP A 140 -6.72 -12.73 -9.66
CA TRP A 140 -5.64 -12.10 -8.91
C TRP A 140 -5.16 -12.98 -7.76
N GLU A 141 -6.10 -13.55 -7.00
CA GLU A 141 -5.78 -14.48 -5.92
C GLU A 141 -5.12 -15.76 -6.44
N LYS A 142 -5.59 -16.31 -7.57
CA LYS A 142 -4.96 -17.46 -8.22
C LYS A 142 -3.53 -17.15 -8.66
N ALA A 143 -3.27 -15.97 -9.21
CA ALA A 143 -1.97 -15.59 -9.74
C ALA A 143 -0.96 -15.18 -8.66
N PHE A 144 -1.39 -14.42 -7.65
CA PHE A 144 -0.49 -13.75 -6.70
C PHE A 144 -0.71 -14.16 -5.23
N ARG A 145 -1.63 -15.10 -4.96
CA ARG A 145 -1.92 -15.64 -3.62
C ARG A 145 -2.40 -14.58 -2.63
N HIS A 146 -3.09 -13.55 -3.13
CA HIS A 146 -3.69 -12.53 -2.30
C HIS A 146 -4.97 -11.94 -2.91
N SER A 147 -5.95 -11.64 -2.07
CA SER A 147 -7.20 -11.01 -2.48
C SER A 147 -7.06 -9.48 -2.62
N VAL A 148 -8.03 -8.88 -3.30
CA VAL A 148 -8.09 -7.45 -3.61
C VAL A 148 -9.47 -6.91 -3.26
N VAL A 149 -9.54 -5.66 -2.81
CA VAL A 149 -10.80 -5.05 -2.31
C VAL A 149 -11.14 -3.73 -3.00
N LEU A 150 -10.17 -3.10 -3.67
CA LEU A 150 -10.33 -1.81 -4.31
C LEU A 150 -9.61 -1.78 -5.65
N LEU A 151 -10.26 -1.19 -6.66
CA LEU A 151 -9.60 -0.77 -7.88
C LEU A 151 -9.37 0.73 -7.89
N GLU A 152 -8.28 1.13 -8.54
CA GLU A 152 -7.99 2.52 -8.89
C GLU A 152 -7.67 2.64 -10.38
N THR A 153 -7.81 3.85 -10.92
CA THR A 153 -7.29 4.19 -12.24
C THR A 153 -6.93 5.68 -12.29
N PHE A 154 -6.16 6.05 -13.30
CA PHE A 154 -5.67 7.41 -13.53
C PHE A 154 -5.98 7.86 -14.95
N VAL A 155 -6.90 8.80 -15.07
CA VAL A 155 -7.35 9.33 -16.37
C VAL A 155 -6.67 10.67 -16.64
N ASP A 156 -6.07 10.83 -17.81
CA ASP A 156 -5.53 12.10 -18.26
C ASP A 156 -6.68 12.99 -18.79
N PRO A 157 -7.04 14.09 -18.09
CA PRO A 157 -8.16 14.94 -18.47
C PRO A 157 -7.94 15.67 -19.80
N GLN A 158 -6.70 15.77 -20.30
CA GLN A 158 -6.43 16.35 -21.62
C GLN A 158 -6.82 15.41 -22.76
N ARG A 159 -6.91 14.11 -22.50
CA ARG A 159 -7.22 13.09 -23.52
C ARG A 159 -8.61 12.49 -23.34
N HIS A 160 -9.06 12.34 -22.10
CA HIS A 160 -10.28 11.61 -21.78
C HIS A 160 -11.04 12.25 -20.62
N ARG A 161 -12.38 12.26 -20.73
CA ARG A 161 -13.28 12.81 -19.69
C ARG A 161 -13.58 11.83 -18.53
N GLY A 162 -13.08 10.60 -18.62
CA GLY A 162 -13.36 9.53 -17.65
C GLY A 162 -14.79 8.98 -17.71
N THR A 163 -15.54 9.26 -18.79
CA THR A 163 -16.95 8.88 -18.95
C THR A 163 -17.20 7.39 -18.74
N VAL A 164 -16.32 6.53 -19.27
CA VAL A 164 -16.45 5.07 -19.13
C VAL A 164 -16.41 4.60 -17.67
N TYR A 165 -15.56 5.22 -16.85
CA TYR A 165 -15.45 4.90 -15.42
C TYR A 165 -16.69 5.42 -14.66
N ARG A 166 -17.18 6.62 -14.98
CA ARG A 166 -18.44 7.14 -14.42
C ARG A 166 -19.62 6.24 -14.75
N ALA A 167 -19.75 5.82 -16.01
CA ALA A 167 -20.79 4.91 -16.47
C ALA A 167 -20.69 3.52 -15.82
N ALA A 168 -19.49 3.08 -15.43
CA ALA A 168 -19.26 1.84 -14.67
C ALA A 168 -19.41 2.02 -13.15
N ASN A 169 -19.96 3.14 -12.67
CA ASN A 169 -20.12 3.47 -11.25
C ASN A 169 -18.79 3.47 -10.48
N TRP A 170 -17.73 3.99 -11.08
CA TRP A 170 -16.50 4.35 -10.38
C TRP A 170 -16.62 5.75 -9.78
N VAL A 171 -16.04 5.94 -8.60
CA VAL A 171 -16.11 7.20 -7.86
C VAL A 171 -14.89 8.06 -8.21
N TYR A 172 -15.14 9.29 -8.68
CA TYR A 172 -14.08 10.29 -8.81
C TYR A 172 -13.71 10.85 -7.43
N ILE A 173 -12.42 10.85 -7.09
CA ILE A 173 -11.96 11.19 -5.74
C ILE A 173 -10.93 12.33 -5.70
N GLY A 174 -10.73 13.01 -6.83
CA GLY A 174 -9.82 14.16 -6.94
C GLY A 174 -8.72 13.97 -7.98
N ASN A 175 -7.77 14.89 -8.00
CA ASN A 175 -6.69 14.92 -8.99
C ASN A 175 -5.32 14.65 -8.35
N THR A 176 -4.42 13.99 -9.09
CA THR A 176 -3.01 13.90 -8.69
C THR A 176 -2.32 15.26 -8.83
N ARG A 177 -1.15 15.43 -8.19
CA ARG A 177 -0.35 16.67 -8.30
C ARG A 177 0.51 16.75 -9.58
N GLY A 178 0.38 15.82 -10.52
CA GLY A 178 1.14 15.84 -11.79
C GLY A 178 2.61 15.40 -11.72
N TYR A 179 3.14 15.02 -10.54
CA TYR A 179 4.53 14.55 -10.44
C TYR A 179 4.72 13.14 -11.02
N ARG A 180 5.77 12.95 -11.82
CA ARG A 180 6.17 11.64 -12.36
C ARG A 180 7.40 11.11 -11.63
N ARG A 181 7.48 9.80 -11.41
CA ARG A 181 8.68 9.15 -10.89
C ARG A 181 9.70 8.95 -12.01
N THR A 182 10.95 9.32 -11.76
CA THR A 182 12.13 9.08 -12.60
C THR A 182 13.13 8.19 -11.84
N HIS A 183 14.19 7.73 -12.49
CA HIS A 183 15.25 6.98 -11.82
C HIS A 183 15.93 7.78 -10.69
N ALA A 184 15.97 9.12 -10.81
CA ALA A 184 16.55 10.03 -9.82
C ALA A 184 15.58 10.50 -8.72
N GLY A 185 14.30 10.09 -8.75
CA GLY A 185 13.30 10.53 -7.78
C GLY A 185 11.97 10.89 -8.41
N TYR A 186 11.42 12.06 -8.07
CA TYR A 186 10.24 12.63 -8.73
C TYR A 186 10.66 13.85 -9.56
N THR A 187 9.94 14.12 -10.65
CA THR A 187 10.16 15.33 -11.45
C THR A 187 10.01 16.58 -10.59
N ASN A 188 10.90 17.57 -10.78
CA ASN A 188 10.82 18.84 -10.06
C ASN A 188 9.62 19.68 -10.51
N THR A 189 9.23 19.54 -11.78
CA THR A 189 8.03 20.18 -12.35
C THR A 189 6.86 19.19 -12.42
N PRO A 190 5.67 19.57 -11.91
CA PRO A 190 4.46 18.80 -12.11
C PRO A 190 4.03 18.90 -13.58
N GLN A 191 3.74 17.74 -14.19
CA GLN A 191 3.06 17.67 -15.47
C GLN A 191 1.54 17.83 -15.25
N THR A 192 0.74 17.22 -16.11
CA THR A 192 -0.71 17.28 -16.05
C THR A 192 -1.25 16.44 -14.88
N PRO A 193 -2.04 17.05 -13.98
CA PRO A 193 -2.83 16.33 -12.99
C PRO A 193 -3.68 15.25 -13.66
N LYS A 194 -3.71 14.05 -13.09
CA LYS A 194 -4.59 12.96 -13.53
C LYS A 194 -5.81 12.89 -12.63
N MET A 195 -6.99 12.70 -13.23
CA MET A 195 -8.19 12.36 -12.48
C MET A 195 -8.04 10.97 -11.88
N VAL A 196 -8.33 10.84 -10.59
CA VAL A 196 -8.28 9.56 -9.87
C VAL A 196 -9.70 9.04 -9.70
N PHE A 197 -9.93 7.82 -10.18
CA PHE A 197 -11.18 7.10 -9.95
C PHE A 197 -10.91 5.83 -9.15
N VAL A 198 -11.85 5.46 -8.30
CA VAL A 198 -11.81 4.20 -7.54
C VAL A 198 -13.09 3.41 -7.66
N LYS A 199 -12.97 2.09 -7.56
CA LYS A 199 -14.10 1.16 -7.54
C LYS A 199 -13.95 0.16 -6.40
N PRO A 200 -14.77 0.26 -5.35
CA PRO A 200 -14.86 -0.77 -4.32
C PRO A 200 -15.33 -2.09 -4.96
N LEU A 201 -14.60 -3.17 -4.72
CA LEU A 201 -15.01 -4.53 -5.12
C LEU A 201 -15.92 -5.18 -4.06
N ARG A 202 -16.09 -4.49 -2.93
CA ARG A 202 -16.89 -4.88 -1.77
C ARG A 202 -17.48 -3.62 -1.16
N ALA A 203 -18.67 -3.71 -0.58
CA ALA A 203 -19.32 -2.57 0.09
C ALA A 203 -18.48 -2.04 1.28
N ASP A 204 -17.80 -2.93 1.99
CA ASP A 204 -16.99 -2.65 3.17
C ASP A 204 -15.51 -2.35 2.86
N ALA A 205 -15.14 -2.11 1.60
CA ALA A 205 -13.73 -2.00 1.18
C ALA A 205 -12.93 -0.99 2.01
N ARG A 206 -13.48 0.20 2.29
CA ARG A 206 -12.81 1.21 3.14
C ARG A 206 -12.61 0.70 4.57
N GLN A 207 -13.61 0.04 5.14
CA GLN A 207 -13.52 -0.54 6.48
C GLN A 207 -12.43 -1.62 6.54
N VAL A 208 -12.36 -2.51 5.56
CA VAL A 208 -11.27 -3.51 5.46
C VAL A 208 -9.91 -2.82 5.36
N LEU A 209 -9.78 -1.82 4.49
CA LEU A 209 -8.55 -1.06 4.28
C LEU A 209 -8.13 -0.21 5.50
N CYS A 210 -9.05 0.12 6.40
CA CYS A 210 -8.78 0.86 7.64
C CYS A 210 -8.81 -0.02 8.90
N SER A 211 -9.25 -1.27 8.81
CA SER A 211 -9.39 -2.17 9.97
C SER A 211 -8.06 -2.38 10.67
N PRO A 212 -7.93 -2.23 12.00
CA PRO A 212 -6.65 -2.45 12.68
C PRO A 212 -6.04 -3.84 12.41
N ILE A 213 -6.91 -4.85 12.31
CA ILE A 213 -6.55 -6.23 12.00
C ILE A 213 -7.24 -6.64 10.70
N LEU A 214 -6.45 -7.08 9.73
CA LEU A 214 -6.97 -7.71 8.52
C LEU A 214 -7.45 -9.13 8.85
N SER A 215 -8.59 -9.55 8.31
CA SER A 215 -8.99 -10.96 8.39
C SER A 215 -8.01 -11.82 7.57
N PRO A 216 -7.89 -13.13 7.84
CA PRO A 216 -6.94 -14.02 7.18
C PRO A 216 -6.82 -13.89 5.65
N PRO A 217 -7.91 -13.78 4.85
CA PRO A 217 -7.80 -13.62 3.40
C PRO A 217 -7.21 -12.27 2.97
N TYR A 218 -6.91 -11.35 3.89
CA TYR A 218 -6.27 -10.06 3.61
C TYR A 218 -4.94 -9.87 4.34
N ARG A 219 -4.49 -10.86 5.14
CA ARG A 219 -3.23 -10.78 5.88
C ARG A 219 -2.06 -11.12 4.95
N PHE A 220 -1.47 -10.12 4.32
CA PHE A 220 -0.32 -10.29 3.44
C PHE A 220 0.95 -9.71 4.04
N GLY A 221 1.80 -10.57 4.62
CA GLY A 221 3.10 -10.17 5.18
C GLY A 221 2.99 -9.17 6.35
N GLY A 222 4.08 -8.94 7.07
CA GLY A 222 4.07 -8.04 8.23
C GLY A 222 3.62 -6.63 7.87
N THR A 223 2.87 -5.97 8.75
CA THR A 223 2.59 -4.52 8.68
C THR A 223 3.91 -3.75 8.73
N THR A 224 4.53 -3.54 7.58
CA THR A 224 5.72 -2.69 7.43
C THR A 224 5.26 -1.24 7.51
N MET A 225 5.34 -0.62 8.70
CA MET A 225 5.20 0.83 8.82
C MET A 225 6.30 1.47 7.99
N ARG A 226 6.00 2.48 7.17
CA ARG A 226 7.06 3.40 6.69
C ARG A 226 7.01 4.65 7.55
N MET A 227 8.16 5.04 8.08
CA MET A 227 8.30 6.23 8.91
C MET A 227 8.21 7.51 8.07
N THR A 228 7.58 8.56 8.61
CA THR A 228 7.65 9.91 8.03
C THR A 228 9.04 10.52 8.20
N ALA A 229 9.35 11.55 7.42
CA ALA A 229 10.59 12.30 7.59
C ALA A 229 10.69 12.96 8.98
N GLU A 230 9.57 13.35 9.57
CA GLU A 230 9.51 13.88 10.92
C GLU A 230 9.78 12.79 11.96
N GLN A 231 9.14 11.63 11.82
CA GLN A 231 9.38 10.50 12.71
C GLN A 231 10.84 10.04 12.67
N MET A 232 11.46 9.99 11.48
CA MET A 232 12.89 9.67 11.38
C MET A 232 13.78 10.69 12.10
N ARG A 233 13.39 11.97 12.16
CA ARG A 233 14.14 13.03 12.85
C ARG A 233 13.96 12.98 14.35
N SER A 234 12.74 12.76 14.81
CA SER A 234 12.42 12.79 16.24
C SER A 234 12.79 11.47 16.92
N LEU A 235 12.72 10.31 16.25
CA LEU A 235 12.91 9.02 16.93
C LEU A 235 14.21 8.89 17.75
N PRO A 236 15.39 9.31 17.25
CA PRO A 236 16.61 9.29 18.06
C PRO A 236 16.50 10.11 19.36
N SER A 237 15.77 11.23 19.39
CA SER A 237 15.73 12.11 20.56
C SER A 237 15.03 11.47 21.76
N PHE A 238 14.11 10.53 21.55
CA PHE A 238 13.44 9.80 22.63
C PHE A 238 14.39 8.89 23.42
N PHE A 239 15.50 8.50 22.80
CA PHE A 239 16.55 7.68 23.39
C PHE A 239 17.73 8.51 23.95
N ALA A 240 17.69 9.83 23.86
CA ALA A 240 18.81 10.69 24.27
C ALA A 240 19.12 10.65 25.77
N GLN A 241 18.13 10.27 26.60
CA GLN A 241 18.26 10.20 28.06
C GLN A 241 18.76 8.83 28.56
N ILE A 242 18.98 7.86 27.65
CA ILE A 242 19.45 6.54 28.03
C ILE A 242 20.97 6.60 28.24
N PRO A 243 21.51 6.20 29.40
CA PRO A 243 22.95 6.13 29.62
C PRO A 243 23.63 5.18 28.61
N ASP A 244 24.77 5.57 28.04
CA ASP A 244 25.50 4.71 27.10
C ASP A 244 26.25 3.61 27.87
N PRO A 245 25.87 2.33 27.73
CA PRO A 245 26.49 1.24 28.49
C PRO A 245 27.84 0.80 27.90
N ARG A 246 28.29 1.43 26.80
CA ARG A 246 29.56 1.11 26.15
C ARG A 246 30.70 1.90 26.78
N ARG A 247 31.92 1.37 26.66
CA ARG A 247 33.13 2.09 27.05
C ARG A 247 33.33 3.30 26.12
N ALA A 248 33.82 4.42 26.66
CA ALA A 248 34.01 5.67 25.91
C ALA A 248 35.06 5.56 24.78
N GLN A 249 35.95 4.57 24.84
CA GLN A 249 36.97 4.37 23.81
C GLN A 249 36.35 3.67 22.59
N GLY A 250 36.46 4.31 21.41
CA GLY A 250 36.03 3.72 20.13
C GLY A 250 34.53 3.88 19.80
N THR A 251 33.76 4.63 20.60
CA THR A 251 32.36 4.95 20.30
C THR A 251 32.23 5.91 19.12
N ARG A 252 32.00 5.36 17.92
CA ARG A 252 31.82 6.14 16.68
C ARG A 252 30.38 6.64 16.47
N HIS A 253 29.38 5.85 16.86
CA HIS A 253 27.97 6.20 16.68
C HIS A 253 27.34 6.55 18.03
N ARG A 254 26.57 7.66 18.08
CA ARG A 254 25.78 8.05 19.26
C ARG A 254 24.77 6.95 19.61
N LEU A 255 24.59 6.66 20.90
CA LEU A 255 23.64 5.64 21.37
C LEU A 255 22.23 5.88 20.82
N SER A 256 21.75 7.11 20.92
CA SER A 256 20.44 7.55 20.45
C SER A 256 20.21 7.29 18.95
N THR A 257 21.25 7.47 18.14
CA THR A 257 21.23 7.13 16.70
C THR A 257 21.12 5.63 16.48
N VAL A 258 21.91 4.81 17.21
CA VAL A 258 21.87 3.35 17.08
C VAL A 258 20.50 2.79 17.47
N LEU A 259 19.98 3.22 18.63
CA LEU A 259 18.66 2.85 19.11
C LEU A 259 17.54 3.37 18.20
N GLY A 260 17.67 4.59 17.67
CA GLY A 260 16.73 5.16 16.70
C GLY A 260 16.67 4.36 15.40
N ILE A 261 17.82 3.91 14.87
CA ILE A 261 17.88 3.03 13.69
C ILE A 261 17.24 1.67 14.00
N ALA A 262 17.59 1.05 15.13
CA ALA A 262 17.04 -0.25 15.53
C ALA A 262 15.51 -0.19 15.70
N ALA A 263 15.02 0.78 16.47
CA ALA A 263 13.58 0.99 16.67
C ALA A 263 12.88 1.31 15.34
N GLY A 264 13.48 2.16 14.50
CA GLY A 264 12.93 2.48 13.18
C GLY A 264 12.80 1.26 12.27
N ALA A 265 13.82 0.39 12.25
CA ALA A 265 13.80 -0.86 11.50
C ALA A 265 12.71 -1.82 12.01
N VAL A 266 12.59 -1.97 13.33
CA VAL A 266 11.57 -2.83 13.97
C VAL A 266 10.17 -2.32 13.69
N LEU A 267 9.95 -1.00 13.77
CA LEU A 267 8.69 -0.36 13.36
C LEU A 267 8.40 -0.64 11.88
N CYS A 268 9.43 -0.64 11.03
CA CYS A 268 9.34 -1.04 9.63
C CYS A 268 9.23 -2.56 9.41
N GLY A 269 9.02 -3.36 10.46
CA GLY A 269 8.77 -4.80 10.35
C GLY A 269 10.02 -5.66 10.21
N MET A 270 11.22 -5.10 10.34
CA MET A 270 12.47 -5.86 10.31
C MET A 270 12.62 -6.67 11.60
N ARG A 271 13.03 -7.94 11.48
CA ARG A 271 13.20 -8.85 12.61
C ARG A 271 14.61 -9.44 12.61
N GLY A 272 15.29 -9.32 13.74
CA GLY A 272 16.67 -9.79 13.92
C GLY A 272 17.72 -8.78 13.46
N TYR A 273 18.95 -8.95 13.98
CA TYR A 273 20.04 -7.96 13.81
C TYR A 273 20.43 -7.74 12.34
N LYS A 274 20.56 -8.82 11.57
CA LYS A 274 20.88 -8.77 10.14
C LYS A 274 19.87 -7.94 9.34
N ALA A 275 18.57 -8.20 9.51
CA ALA A 275 17.52 -7.46 8.81
C ALA A 275 17.50 -5.97 9.19
N ILE A 276 17.80 -5.65 10.46
CA ILE A 276 17.93 -4.26 10.92
C ILE A 276 19.12 -3.57 10.24
N ALA A 277 20.26 -4.26 10.14
CA ALA A 277 21.47 -3.72 9.51
C ALA A 277 21.28 -3.51 8.00
N GLU A 278 20.69 -4.48 7.29
CA GLU A 278 20.35 -4.36 5.86
C GLU A 278 19.39 -3.20 5.62
N TRP A 279 18.36 -3.05 6.47
CA TRP A 279 17.45 -1.93 6.41
C TRP A 279 18.16 -0.59 6.60
N ALA A 280 19.06 -0.49 7.59
CA ALA A 280 19.84 0.71 7.83
C ALA A 280 20.71 1.07 6.62
N GLN A 281 21.37 0.09 6.00
CA GLN A 281 22.16 0.28 4.79
C GLN A 281 21.31 0.73 3.60
N SER A 282 20.07 0.22 3.47
CA SER A 282 19.14 0.61 2.41
C SER A 282 18.66 2.07 2.47
N LEU A 283 18.84 2.76 3.62
CA LEU A 283 18.43 4.15 3.78
C LEU A 283 19.24 5.08 2.87
N GLY A 284 18.53 5.93 2.11
CA GLY A 284 19.16 7.02 1.37
C GLY A 284 19.78 8.09 2.29
N GLN A 285 20.70 8.91 1.76
CA GLN A 285 21.48 9.89 2.53
C GLN A 285 20.62 10.85 3.36
N GLN A 286 19.50 11.33 2.81
CA GLN A 286 18.59 12.21 3.54
C GLN A 286 17.90 11.51 4.73
N SER A 287 17.59 10.22 4.62
CA SER A 287 17.04 9.45 5.74
C SER A 287 18.10 9.19 6.81
N ARG A 288 19.32 8.85 6.41
CA ARG A 288 20.46 8.69 7.34
C ARG A 288 20.73 9.98 8.12
N ARG A 289 20.70 11.14 7.43
CA ARG A 289 20.78 12.47 8.06
C ARG A 289 19.68 12.67 9.11
N ARG A 290 18.43 12.30 8.79
CA ARG A 290 17.30 12.45 9.72
C ARG A 290 17.49 11.61 10.97
N PHE A 291 18.00 10.40 10.85
CA PHE A 291 18.39 9.57 12.00
C PHE A 291 19.61 10.08 12.76
N SER A 292 20.19 11.21 12.39
CA SER A 292 21.44 11.73 12.97
C SER A 292 22.60 10.74 12.87
N CYS A 293 22.71 10.06 11.72
CA CYS A 293 23.87 9.24 11.40
C CYS A 293 25.15 10.08 11.40
N ARG A 294 26.29 9.44 11.67
CA ARG A 294 27.59 10.12 11.63
C ARG A 294 27.92 10.52 10.20
N TYR A 295 28.51 11.70 10.01
CA TYR A 295 29.00 12.17 8.71
C TYR A 295 30.50 11.88 8.59
N GLU A 296 30.92 11.18 7.54
CA GLU A 296 32.31 10.82 7.26
C GLU A 296 32.50 10.64 5.74
N GLY A 297 33.62 11.07 5.18
CA GLY A 297 33.93 10.83 3.76
C GLY A 297 32.85 11.36 2.80
N ASN A 298 32.30 12.54 3.09
CA ASN A 298 31.23 13.19 2.32
C ASN A 298 29.88 12.42 2.26
N HIS A 299 29.64 11.51 3.20
CA HIS A 299 28.36 10.80 3.30
C HIS A 299 27.99 10.45 4.75
N TYR A 300 26.71 10.14 4.98
CA TYR A 300 26.22 9.66 6.26
C TYR A 300 26.40 8.13 6.38
N VAL A 301 27.05 7.71 7.46
CA VAL A 301 27.42 6.31 7.75
C VAL A 301 26.49 5.74 8.83
N VAL A 302 25.91 4.58 8.54
CA VAL A 302 25.05 3.84 9.47
C VAL A 302 25.86 2.91 10.36
N PRO A 303 25.37 2.55 11.56
CA PRO A 303 25.98 1.51 12.39
C PRO A 303 26.03 0.16 11.67
N SER A 304 27.08 -0.62 11.90
CA SER A 304 27.17 -1.99 11.41
C SER A 304 26.25 -2.94 12.21
N GLU A 305 26.01 -4.14 11.68
CA GLU A 305 25.27 -5.20 12.39
C GLU A 305 25.89 -5.47 13.78
N TYR A 306 27.22 -5.50 13.86
CA TYR A 306 27.94 -5.67 15.11
C TYR A 306 27.59 -4.58 16.13
N VAL A 307 27.62 -3.30 15.72
CA VAL A 307 27.31 -2.16 16.62
C VAL A 307 25.86 -2.20 17.07
N LEU A 308 24.94 -2.55 16.17
CA LEU A 308 23.52 -2.71 16.51
C LEU A 308 23.32 -3.81 17.57
N ARG A 309 23.94 -4.97 17.36
CA ARG A 309 23.87 -6.10 18.30
C ARG A 309 24.51 -5.76 19.65
N ASP A 310 25.71 -5.20 19.66
CA ASP A 310 26.45 -4.86 20.90
C ASP A 310 25.67 -3.86 21.76
N VAL A 311 25.06 -2.84 21.15
CA VAL A 311 24.22 -1.88 21.86
C VAL A 311 22.95 -2.54 22.40
N LEU A 312 22.22 -3.29 21.57
CA LEU A 312 20.92 -3.86 21.96
C LEU A 312 21.02 -4.91 23.07
N ILE A 313 22.15 -5.58 23.20
CA ILE A 313 22.39 -6.56 24.28
C ILE A 313 22.71 -5.87 25.62
N ARG A 314 23.30 -4.67 25.60
CA ARG A 314 23.80 -3.97 26.80
C ARG A 314 22.84 -2.95 27.37
N VAL A 315 21.94 -2.39 26.56
CA VAL A 315 21.01 -1.34 27.01
C VAL A 315 20.00 -1.91 28.00
N THR A 316 19.79 -1.18 29.10
CA THR A 316 18.81 -1.52 30.13
C THR A 316 17.39 -1.60 29.52
N PRO A 317 16.70 -2.76 29.61
CA PRO A 317 15.36 -2.92 29.04
C PRO A 317 14.33 -1.89 29.55
N ALA A 318 14.40 -1.53 30.83
CA ALA A 318 13.50 -0.57 31.45
C ALA A 318 13.63 0.87 30.87
N ASP A 319 14.86 1.30 30.56
CA ASP A 319 15.11 2.61 29.97
C ASP A 319 14.62 2.66 28.52
N LEU A 320 14.80 1.55 27.79
CA LEU A 320 14.30 1.40 26.43
C LEU A 320 12.77 1.42 26.39
N ASP A 321 12.10 0.69 27.30
CA ASP A 321 10.64 0.66 27.38
C ASP A 321 10.07 2.05 27.68
N ARG A 322 10.63 2.77 28.66
CA ARG A 322 10.24 4.15 28.97
C ARG A 322 10.39 5.09 27.78
N ALA A 323 11.47 4.96 27.01
CA ALA A 323 11.68 5.76 25.80
C ALA A 323 10.63 5.46 24.71
N LEU A 324 10.29 4.18 24.52
CA LEU A 324 9.27 3.75 23.56
C LEU A 324 7.86 4.14 24.00
N GLN A 325 7.55 4.15 25.30
CA GLN A 325 6.27 4.64 25.84
C GLN A 325 6.08 6.12 25.50
N ARG A 326 7.08 6.97 25.75
CA ARG A 326 7.03 8.40 25.36
C ARG A 326 6.84 8.60 23.85
N TRP A 327 7.44 7.73 23.03
CA TRP A 327 7.22 7.75 21.58
C TRP A 327 5.76 7.42 21.23
N ASN A 328 5.21 6.38 21.87
CA ASN A 328 3.83 5.96 21.69
C ASN A 328 2.83 7.02 22.19
N GLU A 329 3.11 7.72 23.29
CA GLU A 329 2.28 8.85 23.75
C GLU A 329 2.22 9.97 22.71
N ARG A 330 3.33 10.23 22.01
CA ARG A 330 3.42 11.32 21.02
C ARG A 330 2.81 10.96 19.67
N TYR A 331 2.95 9.71 19.23
CA TYR A 331 2.62 9.28 17.86
C TYR A 331 1.59 8.14 17.78
N GLY A 332 1.23 7.53 18.89
CA GLY A 332 0.16 6.53 18.99
C GLY A 332 -1.21 7.20 18.88
N ALA A 333 -2.17 6.48 18.33
CA ALA A 333 -3.57 6.88 18.41
C ALA A 333 -4.10 6.53 19.81
N GLY A 334 -5.09 7.30 20.31
CA GLY A 334 -5.76 6.96 21.56
C GLY A 334 -6.63 5.72 21.43
N ASP A 335 -6.74 4.94 22.49
CA ASP A 335 -7.68 3.83 22.62
C ASP A 335 -8.66 4.12 23.77
N GLU A 336 -9.95 3.94 23.52
CA GLU A 336 -10.98 3.99 24.55
C GLU A 336 -11.07 2.70 25.37
N THR A 337 -10.46 1.61 24.89
CA THR A 337 -10.51 0.28 25.50
C THR A 337 -9.15 -0.41 25.49
N LEU A 338 -8.77 -1.01 26.62
CA LEU A 338 -7.48 -1.68 26.82
C LEU A 338 -7.69 -3.19 27.02
N ALA A 339 -6.83 -3.99 26.40
CA ALA A 339 -6.76 -5.44 26.60
C ALA A 339 -5.48 -5.79 27.37
N ILE A 340 -5.55 -6.78 28.25
CA ILE A 340 -4.40 -7.30 28.99
C ILE A 340 -4.04 -8.66 28.41
N ASP A 341 -2.80 -8.83 27.98
CA ASP A 341 -2.28 -10.07 27.37
C ASP A 341 -0.98 -10.52 28.03
N GLY A 342 -0.88 -11.81 28.33
CA GLY A 342 0.31 -12.43 28.90
C GLY A 342 1.11 -13.15 27.82
N LYS A 343 2.38 -12.75 27.61
CA LYS A 343 3.28 -13.40 26.65
C LYS A 343 4.45 -14.06 27.35
N THR A 344 4.75 -15.28 26.94
CA THR A 344 5.99 -15.96 27.29
C THR A 344 7.05 -15.66 26.25
N MET A 345 8.17 -15.09 26.67
CA MET A 345 9.25 -14.69 25.78
C MET A 345 10.07 -15.91 25.35
N ARG A 346 10.11 -16.17 24.04
CA ARG A 346 10.93 -17.25 23.48
C ARG A 346 12.42 -16.92 23.67
N ASN A 347 13.16 -17.88 24.24
CA ASN A 347 14.61 -17.81 24.50
C ASN A 347 15.06 -16.71 25.48
N ALA A 348 14.16 -16.16 26.29
CA ALA A 348 14.52 -15.29 27.41
C ALA A 348 14.31 -16.07 28.70
N MET A 349 15.40 -16.59 29.25
CA MET A 349 15.40 -17.23 30.57
C MET A 349 15.76 -16.17 31.62
N ASP A 350 15.09 -16.23 32.77
CA ASP A 350 15.50 -15.42 33.93
C ASP A 350 16.73 -16.03 34.63
N GLU A 351 17.16 -15.40 35.72
CA GLU A 351 18.33 -15.81 36.49
C GLU A 351 18.19 -17.21 37.11
N GLU A 352 16.96 -17.73 37.19
CA GLU A 352 16.60 -19.04 37.74
C GLU A 352 16.40 -20.10 36.62
N GLY A 353 16.64 -19.73 35.36
CA GLY A 353 16.50 -20.61 34.19
C GLY A 353 15.06 -20.81 33.71
N GLN A 354 14.09 -20.08 34.27
CA GLN A 354 12.68 -20.15 33.90
C GLN A 354 12.37 -19.23 32.73
N GLN A 355 11.35 -19.57 31.93
CA GLN A 355 10.94 -18.72 30.82
C GLN A 355 10.35 -17.40 31.32
N THR A 356 10.86 -16.27 30.82
CA THR A 356 10.38 -14.95 31.22
C THR A 356 8.96 -14.71 30.72
N HIS A 357 8.04 -14.52 31.66
CA HIS A 357 6.66 -14.11 31.40
C HIS A 357 6.51 -12.59 31.49
N VAL A 358 5.76 -12.03 30.55
CA VAL A 358 5.56 -10.58 30.48
C VAL A 358 4.09 -10.27 30.22
N MET A 359 3.51 -9.43 31.06
CA MET A 359 2.15 -8.93 30.90
C MET A 359 2.19 -7.60 30.15
N SER A 360 1.36 -7.47 29.11
CA SER A 360 1.25 -6.27 28.29
C SER A 360 -0.16 -5.72 28.34
N VAL A 361 -0.30 -4.40 28.48
CA VAL A 361 -1.56 -3.70 28.28
C VAL A 361 -1.55 -3.13 26.87
N VAL A 362 -2.47 -3.58 26.04
CA VAL A 362 -2.53 -3.30 24.61
C VAL A 362 -3.87 -2.68 24.27
N GLY A 363 -3.84 -1.54 23.61
CA GLY A 363 -5.05 -0.89 23.10
C GLY A 363 -5.86 -1.77 22.17
N HIS A 364 -7.17 -1.86 22.38
CA HIS A 364 -8.02 -2.76 21.61
C HIS A 364 -8.11 -2.35 20.14
N GLN A 365 -8.16 -1.05 19.85
CA GLN A 365 -8.30 -0.50 18.50
C GLN A 365 -6.94 -0.26 17.85
N THR A 366 -5.95 0.30 18.54
CA THR A 366 -4.67 0.69 17.92
C THR A 366 -3.59 -0.40 17.99
N LYS A 367 -3.79 -1.37 18.87
CA LYS A 367 -2.80 -2.41 19.24
C LYS A 367 -1.47 -1.81 19.73
N THR A 368 -1.49 -0.57 20.20
CA THR A 368 -0.34 0.05 20.86
C THR A 368 -0.16 -0.61 22.21
N CYS A 369 1.06 -1.07 22.50
CA CYS A 369 1.41 -1.50 23.84
C CYS A 369 1.60 -0.25 24.69
N TYR A 370 0.74 -0.05 25.67
CA TYR A 370 0.79 1.08 26.60
C TYR A 370 1.83 0.85 27.68
N THR A 371 1.90 -0.38 28.19
CA THR A 371 2.90 -0.78 29.15
C THR A 371 3.13 -2.28 29.08
N GLN A 372 4.34 -2.69 29.42
CA GLN A 372 4.73 -4.09 29.46
C GLN A 372 5.58 -4.34 30.72
N LYS A 373 5.17 -5.29 31.57
CA LYS A 373 5.83 -5.58 32.85
C LYS A 373 6.17 -7.06 32.95
N LYS A 374 7.41 -7.38 33.35
CA LYS A 374 7.80 -8.75 33.70
C LYS A 374 6.95 -9.22 34.87
N LEU A 375 6.32 -10.39 34.73
CA LEU A 375 5.62 -11.03 35.83
C LEU A 375 6.66 -11.74 36.70
N ALA A 376 6.60 -11.51 38.01
CA ALA A 376 7.31 -12.36 38.95
C ALA A 376 6.64 -13.75 38.97
N PRO A 377 7.38 -14.83 39.20
CA PRO A 377 6.78 -16.12 39.47
C PRO A 377 5.77 -15.97 40.62
N CYS A 378 4.56 -16.51 40.45
CA CYS A 378 3.62 -16.60 41.55
C CYS A 378 4.21 -17.63 42.54
N PRO A 379 4.34 -17.30 43.85
CA PRO A 379 4.94 -18.18 44.84
C PRO A 379 4.19 -19.50 45.01
#